data_AF-B5CL27-F1
#
_entry.id   AF-B5CL27-F1
#
_cell.length_a   1.000
_cell.length_b   1.000
_cell.length_c   1.000
_cell.angle_alpha   90.00
_cell.angle_beta   90.00
_cell.angle_gamma   90.00
#
_symmetry.space_group_name_H-M   'P 1'
#
loop_
_entity.id
_entity.type
_entity.pdbx_description
1 polymer ?
#
loop_
_entity_poly.entity_id
_entity_poly.type
_entity_poly.pdbx_seq_one_letter_code
_entity_poly.pdbx_strand_id
1 'polypeptide(L)'
;MYNKDDIVYILENDQVVRKAKVAGRQDDLYIVQLIGSCGAIHLPESRLFESAEAAEENRQKTKLNSANVRNDFISNRPDPFDRWINSQKF
;
A
#
# COMPACT_ATOMS: atom_id res chain seq x y z
N MET A 1 16.26 11.35 -7.42
CA MET A 1 17.46 10.51 -7.64
C MET A 1 18.26 10.45 -6.35
N TYR A 2 18.34 9.28 -5.73
CA TYR A 2 19.09 9.07 -4.48
C TYR A 2 20.54 8.71 -4.78
N ASN A 3 21.47 9.23 -3.98
CA ASN A 3 22.90 8.92 -4.10
C ASN A 3 23.23 7.58 -3.43
N LYS A 4 24.36 6.99 -3.81
CA LYS A 4 24.95 5.88 -3.06
C LYS A 4 25.32 6.38 -1.65
N ASP A 5 25.02 5.58 -0.65
CA ASP A 5 25.14 5.86 0.79
C ASP A 5 24.12 6.86 1.36
N ASP A 6 23.14 7.29 0.57
CA ASP A 6 22.06 8.17 1.03
C ASP A 6 21.08 7.42 1.97
N ILE A 7 20.55 8.12 2.98
CA ILE A 7 19.61 7.54 3.94
C ILE A 7 18.19 7.81 3.47
N VAL A 8 17.46 6.72 3.22
CA VAL A 8 16.10 6.75 2.69
C VAL A 8 15.15 6.00 3.59
N TYR A 9 13.86 6.31 3.47
CA TYR A 9 12.80 5.64 4.20
C TYR A 9 12.03 4.74 3.24
N ILE A 10 11.75 3.53 3.68
CA ILE A 10 10.97 2.57 2.90
C ILE A 10 9.77 2.12 3.69
N LEU A 11 8.72 1.73 2.99
CA LEU A 11 7.52 1.14 3.59
C LEU A 11 7.55 -0.38 3.36
N GLU A 12 7.99 -1.13 4.36
CA GLU A 12 7.99 -2.59 4.35
C GLU A 12 6.56 -3.11 4.61
N ASN A 13 6.07 -3.94 3.69
CA ASN A 13 4.74 -4.56 3.74
C ASN A 13 3.56 -3.57 3.89
N ASP A 14 3.70 -2.34 3.37
CA ASP A 14 2.71 -1.25 3.48
C ASP A 14 2.35 -0.84 4.93
N GLN A 15 3.09 -1.33 5.92
CA GLN A 15 2.75 -1.16 7.33
C GLN A 15 3.88 -0.60 8.18
N VAL A 16 5.14 -0.88 7.82
CA VAL A 16 6.29 -0.57 8.67
C VAL A 16 7.24 0.36 7.92
N VAL A 17 7.36 1.59 8.40
CA VAL A 17 8.40 2.51 7.91
C VAL A 17 9.74 2.06 8.49
N ARG A 18 10.70 1.73 7.62
CA ARG A 18 12.07 1.42 8.02
C ARG A 18 13.07 2.37 7.37
N LYS A 19 14.16 2.62 8.10
CA LYS A 19 15.32 3.35 7.59
C LYS A 19 16.21 2.39 6.81
N ALA A 20 16.59 2.79 5.61
CA ALA A 20 17.48 2.04 4.77
C ALA A 20 18.56 2.96 4.18
N LYS A 21 19.71 2.40 3.85
CA LYS A 21 20.79 3.11 3.17
C LYS A 21 20.89 2.64 1.73
N VAL A 22 20.99 3.56 0.79
CA VAL A 22 21.14 3.22 -0.62
C VAL A 22 22.51 2.58 -0.86
N ALA A 23 22.51 1.29 -1.19
CA ALA A 23 23.71 0.56 -1.54
C ALA A 23 24.07 0.74 -3.03
N GLY A 24 23.05 0.90 -3.87
CA GLY A 24 23.21 1.14 -5.31
C GLY A 24 21.88 1.19 -6.03
N ARG A 25 21.95 1.25 -7.36
CA ARG A 25 20.81 1.15 -8.26
C ARG A 25 21.07 0.04 -9.25
N GLN A 26 20.07 -0.77 -9.51
CA GLN A 26 20.07 -1.83 -10.50
C GLN A 26 18.87 -1.63 -11.41
N ASP A 27 19.13 -1.25 -12.66
CA ASP A 27 18.08 -1.01 -13.67
C ASP A 27 17.11 0.11 -13.19
N ASP A 28 15.84 -0.23 -12.90
CA ASP A 28 14.83 0.67 -12.31
C ASP A 28 14.55 0.44 -10.81
N LEU A 29 15.34 -0.43 -10.17
CA LEU A 29 15.23 -0.74 -8.75
C LEU A 29 16.41 -0.15 -7.98
N TYR A 30 16.16 0.44 -6.83
CA TYR A 30 17.21 0.82 -5.90
C TYR A 30 17.48 -0.34 -4.94
N ILE A 31 18.76 -0.63 -4.74
CA ILE A 31 19.26 -1.58 -3.76
C ILE A 31 19.45 -0.80 -2.46
N VAL A 32 18.68 -1.14 -1.43
CA VAL A 32 18.80 -0.50 -0.13
C VAL A 32 19.08 -1.51 0.97
N GLN A 33 19.98 -1.14 1.87
CA GLN A 33 20.39 -1.91 3.03
C GLN A 33 19.60 -1.43 4.25
N LEU A 34 18.81 -2.31 4.88
CA LEU A 34 18.07 -1.97 6.09
C LEU A 34 19.01 -1.64 7.25
N ILE A 35 18.83 -0.49 7.88
CA ILE A 35 19.58 -0.13 9.08
C ILE A 35 18.93 -0.88 10.27
N GLY A 36 19.67 -1.83 10.86
CA GLY A 36 19.19 -2.65 12.00
C GLY A 36 18.67 -4.05 11.63
N SER A 37 18.78 -4.46 10.36
CA SER A 37 18.58 -5.86 9.94
C SER A 37 19.57 -6.22 8.84
N CYS A 38 20.18 -7.39 8.90
CA CYS A 38 21.23 -7.84 7.97
C CYS A 38 20.63 -8.29 6.62
N GLY A 39 20.00 -7.36 5.90
CA GLY A 39 19.34 -7.64 4.62
C GLY A 39 19.38 -6.43 3.69
N ALA A 40 19.78 -6.66 2.45
CA ALA A 40 19.63 -5.72 1.36
C ALA A 40 18.40 -6.14 0.55
N ILE A 41 17.57 -5.17 0.18
CA ILE A 41 16.35 -5.42 -0.59
C ILE A 41 16.31 -4.51 -1.82
N HIS A 42 15.61 -4.99 -2.84
CA HIS A 42 15.42 -4.27 -4.10
C HIS A 42 14.03 -3.66 -4.10
N LEU A 43 13.96 -2.34 -4.23
CA LEU A 43 12.69 -1.61 -4.23
C LEU A 43 12.67 -0.58 -5.35
N PRO A 44 11.51 -0.38 -6.01
CA PRO A 44 11.36 0.67 -7.01
C PRO A 44 11.33 2.05 -6.34
N GLU A 45 11.71 3.10 -7.08
CA GLU A 45 11.69 4.49 -6.60
C GLU A 45 10.34 4.89 -5.98
N SER A 46 9.23 4.38 -6.53
CA SER A 46 7.88 4.63 -6.02
C SER A 46 7.63 4.13 -4.58
N ARG A 47 8.49 3.25 -4.05
CA ARG A 47 8.44 2.74 -2.67
C ARG A 47 9.52 3.35 -1.77
N LEU A 48 10.39 4.18 -2.32
CA LEU A 48 11.37 4.95 -1.57
C LEU A 48 10.79 6.32 -1.29
N PHE A 49 10.79 6.67 -0.03
CA PHE A 49 10.28 7.94 0.46
C PHE A 49 11.45 8.74 1.03
N GLU A 50 11.47 10.03 0.71
CA GLU A 50 12.42 10.97 1.32
C GLU A 50 12.16 11.12 2.83
N SER A 51 10.91 10.93 3.26
CA SER A 51 10.46 11.15 4.63
C SER A 51 9.47 10.08 5.10
N ALA A 52 9.47 9.84 6.41
CA ALA A 52 8.51 8.95 7.06
C ALA A 52 7.06 9.41 6.86
N GLU A 53 6.82 10.72 6.80
CA GLU A 53 5.50 11.32 6.58
C GLU A 53 4.92 10.92 5.22
N ALA A 54 5.71 11.01 4.15
CA ALA A 54 5.29 10.62 2.81
C ALA A 54 4.99 9.12 2.71
N ALA A 55 5.76 8.30 3.42
CA ALA A 55 5.51 6.87 3.53
C ALA A 55 4.19 6.57 4.26
N GLU A 56 3.88 7.35 5.31
CA GLU A 56 2.64 7.20 6.08
C GLU A 56 1.39 7.70 5.32
N GLU A 57 1.51 8.76 4.51
CA GLU A 57 0.44 9.17 3.60
C GLU A 57 0.11 8.08 2.57
N ASN A 58 1.12 7.39 2.04
CA ASN A 58 0.92 6.27 1.12
C ASN A 58 0.17 5.12 1.80
N ARG A 59 0.56 4.78 3.04
CA ARG A 59 -0.13 3.82 3.91
C ARG A 59 -1.60 4.19 4.15
N GLN A 60 -1.89 5.47 4.42
CA GLN A 60 -3.26 5.93 4.65
C GLN A 60 -4.10 5.82 3.37
N LYS A 61 -3.55 6.17 2.21
CA LYS A 61 -4.24 6.03 0.92
C LYS A 61 -4.58 4.58 0.59
N THR A 62 -3.68 3.62 0.82
CA THR A 62 -3.95 2.19 0.60
C THR A 62 -5.04 1.65 1.54
N LYS A 63 -5.03 2.04 2.82
CA LYS A 63 -6.08 1.68 3.79
C LYS A 63 -7.46 2.24 3.42
N LEU A 64 -7.52 3.51 3.01
CA LEU A 64 -8.75 4.16 2.58
C LEU A 64 -9.34 3.49 1.33
N ASN A 65 -8.51 3.13 0.35
CA ASN A 65 -8.99 2.47 -0.86
C ASN A 65 -9.54 1.05 -0.57
N SER A 66 -8.95 0.33 0.39
CA SER A 66 -9.45 -0.99 0.82
C SER A 66 -10.76 -0.92 1.63
N ALA A 67 -11.03 0.20 2.30
CA ALA A 67 -12.30 0.44 2.98
C ALA A 67 -13.42 0.82 1.99
N ASN A 68 -13.10 1.59 0.94
CA ASN A 68 -14.08 2.04 -0.05
C ASN A 68 -14.55 0.93 -1.01
N VAL A 69 -13.72 -0.08 -1.29
CA VAL A 69 -14.11 -1.23 -2.14
C VAL A 69 -15.21 -2.09 -1.48
N ARG A 70 -15.33 -2.07 -0.14
CA ARG A 70 -16.39 -2.83 0.55
C ARG A 70 -17.76 -2.18 0.51
N ASN A 71 -17.86 -0.88 0.21
CA ASN A 71 -19.13 -0.17 0.23
C ASN A 71 -19.89 -0.22 -1.11
N ASP A 72 -19.28 -0.72 -2.19
CA ASP A 72 -19.92 -0.83 -3.51
C ASP A 72 -20.75 -2.12 -3.67
N PHE A 73 -20.51 -3.14 -2.84
CA PHE A 73 -21.27 -4.40 -2.88
C PHE A 73 -22.55 -4.42 -2.04
N ILE A 74 -22.79 -3.40 -1.20
CA ILE A 74 -23.93 -3.34 -0.27
C ILE A 74 -24.94 -2.24 -0.67
N SER A 75 -24.99 -1.88 -1.95
CA SER A 75 -26.04 -1.01 -2.46
C SER A 75 -26.80 -1.71 -3.59
N ASN A 76 -27.99 -2.20 -3.21
CA ASN A 76 -29.15 -2.29 -4.09
C ASN A 76 -29.36 -3.55 -4.95
N ARG A 77 -28.99 -4.75 -4.49
CA ARG A 77 -29.71 -5.95 -4.96
C ARG A 77 -30.92 -6.18 -4.05
N PRO A 78 -32.16 -5.89 -4.49
CA PRO A 78 -33.33 -6.41 -3.79
C PRO A 78 -33.24 -7.95 -3.81
N ASP A 79 -33.32 -8.55 -2.63
CA ASP A 79 -33.40 -10.00 -2.49
C ASP A 79 -34.51 -10.55 -3.41
N PRO A 80 -34.21 -11.56 -4.26
CA PRO A 80 -35.21 -12.12 -5.18
C PRO A 80 -36.42 -12.72 -4.44
N PHE A 81 -36.27 -13.00 -3.14
CA PHE A 81 -37.33 -13.50 -2.27
C PHE A 81 -38.41 -12.45 -1.96
N ASP A 82 -38.05 -11.16 -1.90
CA ASP A 82 -38.98 -10.08 -1.57
C ASP A 82 -40.01 -9.84 -2.70
N ARG A 83 -39.60 -10.06 -3.96
CA ARG A 83 -40.48 -10.02 -5.14
C ARG A 83 -41.53 -11.15 -5.16
N TRP A 84 -41.23 -12.31 -4.56
CA TRP A 84 -42.16 -13.44 -4.55
C TRP A 84 -43.28 -13.24 -3.52
N ILE A 85 -42.96 -12.75 -2.33
CA ILE A 85 -43.93 -12.51 -1.26
C ILE A 85 -44.98 -11.46 -1.65
N ASN A 86 -44.58 -10.42 -2.38
CA ASN A 86 -45.52 -9.40 -2.85
C ASN A 86 -46.42 -9.86 -4.02
N SER A 87 -46.05 -10.97 -4.70
CA SER A 87 -46.83 -11.51 -5.82
C SER A 87 -47.95 -12.46 -5.39
N GLN A 88 -48.02 -12.87 -4.11
CA GLN A 88 -49.07 -13.75 -3.58
C GLN A 88 -50.26 -13.02 -2.95
N LYS A 89 -50.30 -11.68 -3.03
CA LYS A 89 -51.44 -10.86 -2.59
C LYS A 89 -52.35 -10.48 -3.78
N PHE A 90 -52.92 -11.46 -4.48
CA PHE A 90 -54.09 -11.25 -5.35
C PHE A 90 -54.96 -12.50 -5.37
#